data_AF-A0A3C0PMM8-F1
#
_entry.id   AF-A0A3C0PMM8-F1
#
_cell.length_a   1.000
_cell.length_b   1.000
_cell.length_c   1.000
_cell.angle_alpha   90.00
_cell.angle_beta   90.00
_cell.angle_gamma   90.00
#
_symmetry.space_group_name_H-M   'P 1'
#
loop_
_entity.id
_entity.type
_entity.pdbx_description
1 polymer ?
#
loop_
_entity_poly.entity_id
_entity_poly.type
_entity_poly.pdbx_seq_one_letter_code
_entity_poly.pdbx_strand_id
1 'polypeptide(L)'
;GDVSFVVEELKAVFDPRGGAWVDGKYIPSILAAIGGVIEHHMINTGFIAGEGMGLKVDPQAEVVNLTQSRGASCSSCGQFDLRMIEGCMTCGSCGYSKCG
;
A
#
# COMPACT_ATOMS: atom_id res chain seq x y z
N GLY A 1 19.93 -10.03 19.43
CA GLY A 1 19.11 -8.82 19.23
C GLY A 1 17.71 -9.26 18.87
N ASP A 2 16.70 -8.48 19.22
CA ASP A 2 15.31 -8.76 18.86
C ASP A 2 15.05 -8.35 17.39
N VAL A 3 14.54 -9.27 16.58
CA VAL A 3 14.29 -9.08 15.14
C VAL A 3 12.80 -9.19 14.79
N SER A 4 11.91 -9.29 15.78
CA SER A 4 10.46 -9.40 15.54
C SER A 4 9.87 -8.17 14.83
N PHE A 5 10.51 -7.00 14.98
CA PHE A 5 10.08 -5.74 14.36
C PHE A 5 10.02 -5.81 12.82
N VAL A 6 10.85 -6.65 12.19
CA VAL A 6 10.89 -6.77 10.72
C VAL A 6 9.56 -7.26 10.16
N VAL A 7 8.89 -8.17 10.88
CA VAL A 7 7.56 -8.66 10.51
C VAL A 7 6.55 -7.52 10.54
N GLU A 8 6.63 -6.67 11.57
CA GLU A 8 5.72 -5.54 11.76
C GLU A 8 5.90 -4.51 10.65
N GLU A 9 7.13 -4.07 10.41
CA GLU A 9 7.43 -3.02 9.43
C GLU A 9 7.04 -3.47 8.02
N LEU A 10 7.35 -4.71 7.63
CA LEU A 10 6.98 -5.22 6.32
C LEU A 10 5.48 -5.32 6.13
N LYS A 11 4.73 -5.78 7.14
CA LYS A 11 3.25 -5.86 7.10
C LYS A 11 2.59 -4.49 7.08
N ALA A 12 3.27 -3.45 7.59
CA ALA A 12 2.79 -2.07 7.60
C ALA A 12 3.07 -1.30 6.29
N VAL A 13 3.84 -1.85 5.33
CA VAL A 13 4.08 -1.17 4.05
C VAL A 13 2.88 -1.29 3.12
N PHE A 14 2.39 -0.16 2.63
CA PHE A 14 1.30 -0.06 1.66
C PHE A 14 1.82 0.23 0.24
N ASP A 15 1.25 -0.44 -0.76
CA ASP A 15 1.47 -0.08 -2.17
C ASP A 15 0.44 0.98 -2.59
N PRO A 16 0.84 2.13 -3.16
CA PRO A 16 -0.09 3.18 -3.59
C PRO A 16 -1.06 2.74 -4.70
N ARG A 17 -0.75 1.64 -5.41
CA ARG A 17 -1.58 1.02 -6.43
C ARG A 17 -2.67 0.12 -5.83
N GLY A 18 -2.65 -0.09 -4.50
CA GLY A 18 -3.58 -0.94 -3.78
C GLY A 18 -3.04 -2.35 -3.56
N GLY A 19 -3.73 -3.09 -2.69
CA GLY A 19 -3.42 -4.47 -2.34
C GLY A 19 -4.18 -5.50 -3.16
N ALA A 20 -4.00 -6.77 -2.82
CA ALA A 20 -4.66 -7.91 -3.43
C ALA A 20 -5.38 -8.75 -2.38
N TRP A 21 -6.42 -9.47 -2.80
CA TRP A 21 -7.05 -10.49 -1.97
C TRP A 21 -6.37 -11.84 -2.22
N VAL A 22 -5.87 -12.46 -1.17
CA VAL A 22 -5.21 -13.77 -1.20
C VAL A 22 -5.82 -14.62 -0.10
N ASP A 23 -6.33 -15.81 -0.46
CA ASP A 23 -6.97 -16.75 0.47
C ASP A 23 -8.03 -16.11 1.39
N GLY A 24 -8.82 -15.18 0.84
CA GLY A 24 -9.87 -14.47 1.57
C GLY A 24 -9.39 -13.39 2.54
N LYS A 25 -8.07 -13.14 2.62
CA LYS A 25 -7.48 -12.02 3.36
C LYS A 25 -6.98 -10.94 2.39
N TYR A 26 -7.23 -9.67 2.72
CA TYR A 26 -6.67 -8.55 1.97
C TYR A 26 -5.20 -8.32 2.39
N ILE A 27 -4.30 -8.26 1.41
CA ILE A 27 -2.88 -8.00 1.58
C ILE A 27 -2.54 -6.65 0.96
N PRO A 28 -2.06 -5.64 1.72
CA PRO A 28 -1.91 -4.26 1.25
C PRO A 28 -0.71 -4.02 0.30
N SER A 29 0.27 -4.92 0.25
CA SER A 29 1.43 -4.85 -0.65
C SER A 29 2.15 -6.20 -0.75
N ILE A 30 3.07 -6.35 -1.72
CA ILE A 30 3.96 -7.52 -1.78
C ILE A 30 4.87 -7.64 -0.55
N LEU A 31 5.30 -6.51 0.02
CA LEU A 31 6.13 -6.49 1.22
C LEU A 31 5.34 -7.00 2.43
N ALA A 32 4.05 -6.66 2.52
CA ALA A 32 3.19 -7.21 3.54
C ALA A 32 2.95 -8.72 3.38
N ALA A 33 2.89 -9.21 2.14
CA ALA A 33 2.86 -10.65 1.87
C ALA A 33 4.13 -11.35 2.40
N ILE A 34 5.30 -10.79 2.11
CA ILE A 34 6.59 -11.30 2.58
C ILE A 34 6.64 -11.26 4.12
N GLY A 35 6.18 -10.17 4.74
CA GLY A 35 6.06 -10.07 6.20
C GLY A 35 5.22 -11.19 6.80
N GLY A 36 4.11 -11.59 6.16
CA GLY A 36 3.30 -12.74 6.58
C GLY A 36 4.03 -14.09 6.47
N VAL A 37 4.83 -14.31 5.41
CA VAL A 37 5.66 -15.53 5.28
C VAL A 37 6.73 -15.59 6.36
N ILE A 38 7.37 -14.47 6.66
CA ILE A 38 8.39 -14.37 7.71
C ILE A 38 7.76 -14.60 9.09
N GLU A 39 6.60 -14.02 9.36
CA GLU A 39 5.84 -14.26 10.60
C GLU A 39 5.56 -15.75 10.81
N HIS A 40 5.04 -16.41 9.78
CA HIS A 40 4.78 -17.85 9.82
C HIS A 40 6.05 -18.65 10.08
N HIS A 41 7.17 -18.29 9.45
CA HIS A 41 8.46 -18.92 9.69
C HIS A 41 8.98 -18.69 11.13
N MET A 42 8.84 -17.48 11.65
CA MET A 42 9.25 -17.13 13.01
C MET A 42 8.39 -17.80 14.08
N ILE A 43 7.11 -18.06 13.80
CA ILE A 43 6.25 -18.89 14.65
C ILE A 43 6.70 -20.35 14.62
N ASN A 44 6.92 -20.90 13.42
CA ASN A 44 7.33 -22.30 13.26
C ASN A 44 8.68 -22.63 13.92
N THR A 45 9.58 -21.66 14.00
CA THR A 45 10.88 -21.79 14.67
C THR A 45 10.80 -21.53 16.19
N GLY A 46 9.65 -21.10 16.71
CA GLY A 46 9.45 -20.77 18.12
C GLY A 46 10.00 -19.41 18.54
N PHE A 47 10.35 -18.53 17.59
CA PHE A 47 10.83 -17.18 17.87
C PHE A 47 9.68 -16.24 18.27
N ILE A 48 8.51 -16.37 17.63
CA ILE A 48 7.28 -15.64 17.98
C ILE A 48 6.23 -16.66 18.48
N ALA A 49 5.49 -16.32 19.53
CA ALA A 49 4.51 -17.22 20.14
C ALA A 49 3.26 -17.49 19.28
N GLY A 50 2.93 -16.62 18.33
CA GLY A 50 1.75 -16.73 17.48
C GLY A 50 1.56 -15.54 16.53
N GLU A 51 0.58 -15.63 15.63
CA GLU A 51 0.25 -14.55 14.68
C GLU A 51 -0.14 -13.28 15.45
N GLY A 52 0.41 -12.13 15.07
CA GLY A 52 0.21 -10.86 15.77
C GLY A 52 0.93 -10.74 17.13
N MET A 53 1.64 -11.77 17.60
CA MET A 53 2.37 -11.72 18.87
C MET A 53 3.79 -11.15 18.73
N GLY A 54 4.18 -10.78 17.51
CA GLY A 54 5.39 -9.99 17.26
C GLY A 54 5.25 -8.54 17.72
N LEU A 55 4.01 -8.01 17.71
CA LEU A 55 3.62 -6.61 17.88
C LEU A 55 4.02 -6.04 19.24
N LYS A 56 5.11 -5.27 19.29
CA LYS A 56 5.42 -4.41 20.44
C LYS A 56 4.97 -2.97 20.19
N VAL A 57 3.69 -2.73 20.46
CA VAL A 57 3.03 -1.40 20.49
C VAL A 57 3.06 -0.70 19.12
N ASP A 58 1.87 -0.48 18.57
CA ASP A 58 1.65 0.25 17.32
C ASP A 58 2.51 1.53 17.27
N PRO A 59 3.45 1.67 16.30
CA PRO A 59 3.61 2.97 15.70
C PRO A 59 2.22 3.27 15.16
N GLN A 60 1.53 4.28 15.71
CA GLN A 60 0.31 4.76 15.10
C GLN A 60 0.63 4.93 13.62
N ALA A 61 0.08 4.04 12.78
CA ALA A 61 0.27 4.09 11.35
C ALA A 61 -0.41 5.38 10.94
N GLU A 62 0.34 6.47 11.00
CA GLU A 62 -0.10 7.75 10.57
C GLU A 62 -0.39 7.53 9.09
N VAL A 63 -1.68 7.49 8.77
CA VAL A 63 -2.18 7.30 7.41
C VAL A 63 -1.83 8.59 6.66
N VAL A 64 -0.55 8.76 6.38
CA VAL A 64 0.00 9.92 5.72
C VAL A 64 -0.49 9.87 4.28
N ASN A 65 -1.52 10.68 4.02
CA ASN A 65 -2.09 11.03 2.71
C ASN A 65 -3.19 10.14 2.11
N LEU A 66 -4.20 9.71 2.89
CA LEU A 66 -5.50 9.36 2.28
C LEU A 66 -6.43 10.58 2.04
N THR A 67 -6.08 11.75 2.58
CA THR A 67 -6.91 12.97 2.51
C THR A 67 -6.39 14.05 1.56
N GLN A 68 -5.25 13.85 0.89
CA GLN A 68 -4.95 14.70 -0.26
C GLN A 68 -5.90 14.29 -1.37
N SER A 69 -6.87 15.17 -1.67
CA SER A 69 -7.82 15.04 -2.77
C SER A 69 -7.03 14.68 -4.02
N ARG A 70 -6.99 13.38 -4.37
CA ARG A 70 -6.45 12.94 -5.64
C ARG A 70 -7.26 13.72 -6.68
N GLY A 71 -6.57 14.44 -7.58
CA GLY A 71 -7.23 15.22 -8.63
C GLY A 71 -8.18 14.36 -9.46
N ALA A 72 -8.87 14.93 -10.45
CA ALA A 72 -9.70 14.12 -11.34
C ALA A 72 -8.88 12.95 -11.94
N SER A 73 -9.43 11.74 -11.92
CA SER A 73 -8.81 10.59 -12.57
C SER A 73 -8.99 10.68 -14.09
N CYS A 74 -7.95 10.32 -14.85
CA CYS A 74 -8.00 10.28 -16.29
C CYS A 74 -8.94 9.16 -16.76
N SER A 75 -9.97 9.49 -17.54
CA SER A 75 -10.91 8.50 -18.09
C SER A 75 -10.29 7.52 -19.07
N SER A 76 -9.10 7.81 -19.62
CA SER A 76 -8.41 6.93 -20.57
C SER A 76 -7.45 5.93 -19.91
N CYS A 77 -6.82 6.28 -18.78
CA CYS A 77 -5.77 5.46 -18.18
C CYS A 77 -5.85 5.30 -16.65
N GLY A 78 -6.81 5.96 -16.00
CA GLY A 78 -7.03 5.89 -14.54
C GLY A 78 -6.00 6.64 -13.69
N GLN A 79 -4.95 7.22 -14.27
CA GLN A 79 -3.95 8.00 -13.53
C GLN A 79 -4.51 9.34 -13.06
N PHE A 80 -3.97 9.86 -11.95
CA PHE A 80 -4.38 11.11 -11.31
C PHE A 80 -3.53 12.31 -11.74
N ASP A 81 -3.17 12.34 -13.02
CA ASP A 81 -2.24 13.31 -13.60
C ASP A 81 -2.95 14.17 -14.68
N LEU A 82 -4.20 14.52 -14.41
CA LEU A 82 -4.99 15.44 -15.24
C LEU A 82 -4.68 16.89 -14.85
N ARG A 83 -4.35 17.70 -15.86
CA ARG A 83 -4.05 19.12 -15.74
C ARG A 83 -4.78 19.92 -16.80
N MET A 84 -5.22 21.13 -16.44
CA MET A 84 -5.84 22.05 -17.40
C MET A 84 -4.72 22.81 -18.13
N ILE A 85 -4.61 22.59 -19.43
CA ILE A 85 -3.64 23.27 -20.30
C ILE A 85 -4.42 23.88 -21.46
N GLU A 86 -4.28 25.18 -21.66
CA GLU A 86 -4.84 25.89 -22.84
C GLU A 86 -6.35 25.66 -23.06
N GLY A 87 -7.13 25.49 -21.99
CA GLY A 87 -8.56 25.24 -22.09
C GLY A 87 -8.96 23.76 -22.22
N CYS A 88 -8.00 22.84 -22.20
CA CYS A 88 -8.23 21.41 -22.34
C CYS A 88 -7.74 20.62 -21.12
N MET A 89 -8.54 19.66 -20.68
CA MET A 89 -8.15 18.69 -19.66
C MET A 89 -7.18 17.68 -20.29
N THR A 90 -5.90 17.77 -19.94
CA THR A 90 -4.82 16.97 -20.53
C THR A 90 -4.16 16.08 -19.49
N CYS A 91 -3.97 14.80 -19.81
CA CYS A 91 -3.30 13.83 -18.94
C CYS A 91 -1.81 13.75 -19.26
N GLY A 92 -0.93 14.06 -18.28
CA GLY A 92 0.52 13.97 -18.43
C GLY A 92 1.03 12.54 -18.63
N SER A 93 0.29 11.54 -18.14
CA SER A 93 0.72 10.13 -18.15
C SER A 93 0.39 9.37 -19.44
N CYS A 94 -0.64 9.76 -20.18
CA CYS A 94 -1.07 9.05 -21.40
C CYS A 94 -1.38 9.94 -22.61
N GLY A 95 -1.33 11.27 -22.44
CA GLY A 95 -1.61 12.21 -23.53
C GLY A 95 -3.10 12.43 -23.84
N TYR A 96 -4.03 11.82 -23.10
CA TYR A 96 -5.46 12.07 -23.26
C TYR A 96 -5.79 13.57 -23.07
N SER A 97 -6.52 14.16 -24.02
CA SER A 97 -6.95 15.57 -23.97
C SER A 97 -8.44 15.72 -24.27
N LYS A 98 -9.18 16.45 -23.42
CA LYS A 98 -10.58 16.83 -23.67
C LYS A 98 -10.77 18.33 -23.51
N CYS A 99 -11.09 19.00 -24.61
CA CYS A 99 -11.45 20.41 -24.65
C CYS A 99 -12.98 20.56 -24.63
N GLY A 100 -13.48 21.67 -24.08
CA GLY A 100 -14.90 22.04 -24.06
C GLY A 100 -15.24 23.05 -25.15
#